data_AF-A0A1S3A638-F1
#
_entry.id   AF-A0A1S3A638-F1
#
_cell.length_a   1.000
_cell.length_b   1.000
_cell.length_c   1.000
_cell.angle_alpha   90.00
_cell.angle_beta   90.00
_cell.angle_gamma   90.00
#
_symmetry.space_group_name_H-M   'P 1'
#
loop_
_entity.id
_entity.type
_entity.pdbx_description
1 polymer ?
#
loop_
_entity_poly.entity_id
_entity_poly.type
_entity_poly.pdbx_seq_one_letter_code
_entity_poly.pdbx_strand_id
1 'polypeptide(L)'
;MGQSPSQPLEVKENREVVSLCEAVGGAIVHAAQKLKEYLGFEDPLSNLRAAPNTLNEIFLIHFVTLCQEKGVEEWFTTTKMTKHQASLFGADWIWTFWASDKRIKFQLAVQTLQLSSLPLVESKPCDPGSMAKEVFRRRSRFDKLEKFCSLIGEDCLGLFIVFGVPGKPKDIRGVVLDSVKGEKTKEEAVARFVLETEDCVPIQELLGNCLSKRDGLREVGKAYISIL
;
A
#
# COMPACT_ATOMS: atom_id res chain seq x y z
N MET A 1 -11.12 -12.55 48.08
CA MET A 1 -10.14 -11.91 47.18
C MET A 1 -9.65 -13.01 46.23
N GLY A 2 -10.03 -13.10 44.97
CA GLY A 2 -10.28 -12.07 43.97
C GLY A 2 -9.34 -12.36 42.79
N GLN A 3 -9.60 -13.43 42.04
CA GLN A 3 -8.96 -13.66 40.74
C GLN A 3 -10.04 -13.47 39.66
N SER A 4 -9.93 -12.38 38.92
CA SER A 4 -10.76 -12.09 37.75
C SER A 4 -10.12 -12.74 36.52
N PRO A 5 -10.90 -13.35 35.60
CA PRO A 5 -10.37 -13.97 34.41
C PRO A 5 -10.03 -12.90 33.36
N SER A 6 -8.76 -12.78 32.99
CA SER A 6 -8.27 -11.91 31.90
C SER A 6 -8.52 -12.48 30.49
N GLN A 7 -9.13 -13.66 30.39
CA GLN A 7 -9.34 -14.40 29.13
C GLN A 7 -10.48 -13.92 28.19
N PRO A 8 -11.58 -13.24 28.62
CA PRO A 8 -12.67 -12.87 27.71
C PRO A 8 -12.31 -11.79 26.69
N LEU A 9 -11.36 -10.89 27.03
CA LEU A 9 -11.01 -9.74 26.20
C LEU A 9 -10.14 -10.11 25.00
N GLU A 10 -9.15 -10.99 25.19
CA GLU A 10 -8.24 -11.43 24.11
C GLU A 10 -8.98 -12.24 23.02
N VAL A 11 -9.95 -13.07 23.39
CA VAL A 11 -10.72 -13.87 22.42
C VAL A 11 -11.64 -12.99 21.58
N LYS A 12 -12.24 -11.95 22.18
CA LYS A 12 -13.10 -10.99 21.49
C LYS A 12 -12.27 -10.13 20.52
N GLU A 13 -11.13 -9.63 20.96
CA GLU A 13 -10.24 -8.82 20.12
C GLU A 13 -9.70 -9.61 18.91
N ASN A 14 -9.31 -10.88 19.10
CA ASN A 14 -8.86 -11.71 17.99
C ASN A 14 -9.97 -11.97 16.95
N ARG A 15 -11.22 -12.14 17.39
CA ARG A 15 -12.36 -12.32 16.47
C ARG A 15 -12.66 -11.06 15.67
N GLU A 16 -12.56 -9.90 16.32
CA GLU A 16 -12.72 -8.58 15.68
C GLU A 16 -11.61 -8.33 14.65
N VAL A 17 -10.35 -8.68 14.97
CA VAL A 17 -9.22 -8.59 14.04
C VAL A 17 -9.44 -9.47 12.80
N VAL A 18 -9.85 -10.74 12.98
CA VAL A 18 -10.12 -11.63 11.84
C VAL A 18 -11.22 -11.07 10.95
N SER A 19 -12.33 -10.63 11.53
CA SER A 19 -13.45 -10.04 10.76
C SER A 19 -13.03 -8.77 10.01
N LEU A 20 -12.15 -7.95 10.61
CA LEU A 20 -11.64 -6.73 9.98
C LEU A 20 -10.71 -7.05 8.82
N CYS A 21 -9.79 -8.01 8.99
CA CYS A 21 -8.90 -8.49 7.93
C CYS A 21 -9.67 -9.05 6.73
N GLU A 22 -10.71 -9.85 6.99
CA GLU A 22 -11.57 -10.40 5.94
C GLU A 22 -12.32 -9.30 5.18
N ALA A 23 -12.91 -8.34 5.90
CA ALA A 23 -13.68 -7.26 5.29
C ALA A 23 -12.78 -6.30 4.50
N VAL A 24 -11.70 -5.81 5.09
CA VAL A 24 -10.77 -4.87 4.43
C VAL A 24 -9.99 -5.57 3.32
N GLY A 25 -9.49 -6.79 3.56
CA GLY A 25 -8.82 -7.58 2.55
C GLY A 25 -9.75 -7.91 1.37
N GLY A 26 -10.99 -8.30 1.64
CA GLY A 26 -12.01 -8.51 0.62
C GLY A 26 -12.33 -7.24 -0.19
N ALA A 27 -12.35 -6.07 0.47
CA ALA A 27 -12.53 -4.80 -0.21
C ALA A 27 -11.35 -4.44 -1.12
N ILE A 28 -10.11 -4.72 -0.69
CA ILE A 28 -8.91 -4.53 -1.51
C ILE A 28 -8.96 -5.43 -2.76
N VAL A 29 -9.30 -6.71 -2.59
CA VAL A 29 -9.44 -7.67 -3.68
C VAL A 29 -10.52 -7.21 -4.67
N HIS A 30 -11.68 -6.79 -4.17
CA HIS A 30 -12.78 -6.30 -4.99
C HIS A 30 -12.39 -5.06 -5.79
N ALA A 31 -11.75 -4.07 -5.16
CA ALA A 31 -11.27 -2.87 -5.82
C ALA A 31 -10.24 -3.20 -6.91
N ALA A 32 -9.34 -4.15 -6.65
CA ALA A 32 -8.37 -4.61 -7.63
C ALA A 32 -9.03 -5.35 -8.80
N GLN A 33 -10.04 -6.19 -8.55
CA GLN A 33 -10.81 -6.85 -9.61
C GLN A 33 -11.49 -5.83 -10.51
N LYS A 34 -12.11 -4.80 -9.94
CA LYS A 34 -12.71 -3.71 -10.71
C LYS A 34 -11.67 -2.93 -11.50
N LEU A 35 -10.53 -2.59 -10.88
CA LEU A 35 -9.44 -1.90 -11.56
C LEU A 35 -8.83 -2.71 -12.72
N LYS A 36 -8.77 -4.05 -12.58
CA LYS A 36 -8.26 -4.97 -13.60
C LYS A 36 -9.03 -4.87 -14.93
N GLU A 37 -10.33 -4.58 -14.88
CA GLU A 37 -11.16 -4.35 -16.07
C GLU A 37 -10.65 -3.13 -16.87
N TYR A 38 -10.19 -2.08 -16.18
CA TYR A 38 -9.63 -0.88 -16.81
C TYR A 38 -8.18 -1.06 -17.26
N LEU A 39 -7.36 -1.80 -16.51
CA LEU A 39 -5.99 -2.14 -16.93
C LEU A 39 -5.97 -3.02 -18.18
N GLY A 40 -7.01 -3.83 -18.37
CA GLY A 40 -7.18 -4.68 -19.54
C GLY A 40 -7.88 -4.04 -20.72
N PHE A 41 -8.22 -2.76 -20.64
CA PHE A 41 -8.83 -2.04 -21.75
C PHE A 41 -7.78 -1.73 -22.81
N GLU A 42 -7.95 -2.31 -23.99
CA GLU A 42 -7.15 -2.04 -25.18
C GLU A 42 -7.94 -1.11 -26.08
N ASP A 43 -7.46 0.11 -26.28
CA ASP A 43 -7.99 0.98 -27.32
C ASP A 43 -7.47 0.50 -28.68
N PRO A 44 -8.34 0.10 -29.63
CA PRO A 44 -7.92 -0.28 -30.98
C PRO A 44 -7.08 0.78 -31.69
N LEU A 45 -7.22 2.05 -31.29
CA LEU A 45 -6.47 3.18 -31.84
C LEU A 45 -5.32 3.64 -30.93
N SER A 46 -5.12 3.00 -29.77
CA SER A 46 -4.07 3.31 -28.77
C SER A 46 -4.03 4.77 -28.27
N ASN A 47 -5.12 5.52 -28.42
CA ASN A 47 -5.24 6.92 -28.02
C ASN A 47 -5.75 7.08 -26.58
N LEU A 48 -6.43 6.07 -26.04
CA LEU A 48 -7.06 6.11 -24.72
C LEU A 48 -6.32 5.22 -23.73
N ARG A 49 -5.59 5.86 -22.81
CA ARG A 49 -5.03 5.21 -21.61
C ARG A 49 -5.47 5.99 -20.38
N ALA A 50 -5.99 5.28 -19.38
CA ALA A 50 -6.33 5.89 -18.11
C ALA A 50 -5.07 6.48 -17.45
N ALA A 51 -5.16 7.75 -17.02
CA ALA A 51 -4.08 8.38 -16.28
C ALA A 51 -3.88 7.67 -14.92
N PRO A 52 -2.66 7.62 -14.37
CA PRO A 52 -2.40 6.95 -13.08
C PRO A 52 -3.31 7.44 -11.95
N ASN A 53 -3.55 8.75 -11.85
CA ASN A 53 -4.45 9.29 -10.84
C ASN A 53 -5.89 8.80 -11.00
N THR A 54 -6.35 8.59 -12.23
CA THR A 54 -7.69 8.04 -12.50
C THR A 54 -7.81 6.60 -12.01
N LEU A 55 -6.76 5.79 -12.22
CA LEU A 55 -6.69 4.42 -11.68
C LEU A 55 -6.76 4.42 -10.14
N ASN A 56 -6.09 5.38 -9.49
CA ASN A 56 -6.16 5.57 -8.04
C ASN A 56 -7.58 5.89 -7.58
N GLU A 57 -8.29 6.79 -8.27
CA GLU A 57 -9.69 7.11 -7.94
C GLU A 57 -10.59 5.89 -8.09
N ILE A 58 -10.47 5.15 -9.20
CA ILE A 58 -11.26 3.94 -9.45
C ILE A 58 -11.06 2.93 -8.32
N PHE A 59 -9.80 2.66 -7.97
CA PHE A 59 -9.47 1.73 -6.88
C PHE A 59 -10.10 2.20 -5.56
N LEU A 60 -9.89 3.47 -5.18
CA LEU A 60 -10.37 4.00 -3.91
C LEU A 60 -11.89 4.06 -3.83
N ILE A 61 -12.60 4.41 -4.91
CA ILE A 61 -14.06 4.44 -4.93
C ILE A 61 -14.60 3.04 -4.63
N HIS A 62 -14.17 2.02 -5.39
CA HIS A 62 -14.65 0.65 -5.17
C HIS A 62 -14.26 0.11 -3.79
N PHE A 63 -13.05 0.43 -3.33
CA PHE A 63 -12.56 0.02 -2.01
C PHE A 63 -13.39 0.64 -0.88
N VAL A 64 -13.58 1.95 -0.91
CA VAL A 64 -14.34 2.66 0.14
C VAL A 64 -15.79 2.21 0.11
N THR A 65 -16.45 2.16 -1.04
CA THR A 65 -17.84 1.73 -1.16
C THR A 65 -18.06 0.36 -0.51
N LEU A 66 -17.22 -0.64 -0.82
CA LEU A 66 -17.38 -1.97 -0.23
C LEU A 66 -17.08 -1.97 1.28
N CYS A 67 -16.10 -1.19 1.75
CA CYS A 67 -15.87 -1.02 3.19
C CYS A 67 -17.10 -0.45 3.93
N GLN A 68 -17.81 0.50 3.31
CA GLN A 68 -19.05 1.05 3.88
C GLN A 68 -20.17 0.00 3.92
N GLU A 69 -20.34 -0.77 2.84
CA GLU A 69 -21.30 -1.88 2.78
C GLU A 69 -21.01 -2.96 3.85
N LYS A 70 -19.73 -3.18 4.17
CA LYS A 70 -19.28 -4.12 5.21
C LYS A 70 -19.32 -3.54 6.62
N GLY A 71 -19.59 -2.25 6.81
CA GLY A 71 -19.74 -1.63 8.11
C GLY A 71 -18.45 -1.55 8.94
N VAL A 72 -17.27 -1.44 8.31
CA VAL A 72 -15.98 -1.41 9.03
C VAL A 72 -15.53 0.00 9.46
N GLU A 73 -16.34 1.03 9.28
CA GLU A 73 -15.98 2.44 9.49
C GLU A 73 -15.53 2.75 10.93
N GLU A 74 -15.99 1.99 11.92
CA GLU A 74 -15.59 2.17 13.32
C GLU A 74 -14.15 1.70 13.62
N TRP A 75 -13.61 0.84 12.75
CA TRP A 75 -12.36 0.09 12.94
C TRP A 75 -11.32 0.42 11.87
N PHE A 76 -11.74 1.13 10.83
CA PHE A 76 -10.94 1.41 9.66
C PHE A 76 -11.28 2.78 9.07
N THR A 77 -10.25 3.53 8.67
CA THR A 77 -10.42 4.80 7.98
C THR A 77 -9.48 4.91 6.79
N THR A 78 -9.98 5.46 5.69
CA THR A 78 -9.18 5.84 4.54
C THR A 78 -9.03 7.35 4.46
N THR A 79 -7.79 7.82 4.41
CA THR A 79 -7.48 9.24 4.22
C THR A 79 -6.74 9.42 2.90
N LYS A 80 -7.47 9.89 1.88
CA LYS A 80 -6.88 10.24 0.59
C LYS A 80 -6.05 11.51 0.72
N MET A 81 -4.83 11.49 0.20
CA MET A 81 -3.98 12.67 0.19
C MET A 81 -4.40 13.63 -0.91
N THR A 82 -4.35 14.93 -0.61
CA THR A 82 -4.37 15.95 -1.67
C THR A 82 -3.13 15.81 -2.55
N LYS A 83 -3.16 16.37 -3.77
CA LYS A 83 -1.98 16.40 -4.66
C LYS A 83 -0.73 16.98 -3.97
N HIS A 84 -0.93 17.99 -3.12
CA HIS A 84 0.14 18.60 -2.35
C HIS A 84 0.70 17.65 -1.29
N GLN A 85 -0.17 17.02 -0.48
CA GLN A 85 0.24 16.06 0.54
C GLN A 85 0.90 14.82 -0.08
N ALA A 86 0.39 14.31 -1.20
CA ALA A 86 1.00 13.17 -1.89
C ALA A 86 2.41 13.48 -2.40
N SER A 87 2.62 14.69 -2.91
CA SER A 87 3.96 15.16 -3.31
C SER A 87 4.90 15.38 -2.11
N LEU A 88 4.34 15.75 -0.96
CA LEU A 88 5.10 16.02 0.27
C LEU A 88 5.51 14.73 1.00
N PHE A 89 4.57 13.80 1.15
CA PHE A 89 4.72 12.58 1.95
C PHE A 89 5.05 11.34 1.11
N GLY A 90 4.91 11.39 -0.21
CA GLY A 90 5.13 10.24 -1.08
C GLY A 90 3.95 9.26 -1.16
N ALA A 91 3.01 9.31 -0.20
CA ALA A 91 1.82 8.45 -0.15
C ALA A 91 0.62 9.08 -0.90
N ASP A 92 -0.15 8.27 -1.63
CA ASP A 92 -1.40 8.69 -2.29
C ASP A 92 -2.59 8.62 -1.32
N TRP A 93 -2.58 7.69 -0.37
CA TRP A 93 -3.54 7.62 0.72
C TRP A 93 -2.96 6.87 1.92
N ILE A 94 -3.65 6.97 3.05
CA ILE A 94 -3.36 6.19 4.25
C ILE A 94 -4.58 5.37 4.62
N TRP A 95 -4.35 4.13 4.99
CA TRP A 95 -5.31 3.28 5.68
C TRP A 95 -4.94 3.21 7.15
N THR A 96 -5.84 3.63 8.02
CA THR A 96 -5.66 3.62 9.46
C THR A 96 -6.60 2.58 10.07
N PHE A 97 -6.04 1.67 10.85
CA PHE A 97 -6.76 0.65 11.60
C PHE A 97 -6.84 1.08 13.05
N TRP A 98 -8.04 0.99 13.63
CA TRP A 98 -8.34 1.46 14.97
C TRP A 98 -8.59 0.28 15.91
N ALA A 99 -8.12 0.42 17.15
CA ALA A 99 -8.53 -0.46 18.24
C ALA A 99 -9.91 -0.06 18.79
N SER A 100 -10.50 -0.91 19.63
CA SER A 100 -11.84 -0.70 20.20
C SER A 100 -11.91 0.55 21.08
N ASP A 101 -10.78 0.98 21.62
CA ASP A 101 -10.61 2.21 22.41
C ASP A 101 -10.27 3.44 21.56
N LYS A 102 -10.38 3.34 20.22
CA LYS A 102 -10.10 4.40 19.25
C LYS A 102 -8.64 4.86 19.20
N ARG A 103 -7.70 4.09 19.76
CA ARG A 103 -6.27 4.28 19.47
C ARG A 103 -5.92 3.72 18.11
N ILE A 104 -4.93 4.33 17.44
CA ILE A 104 -4.36 3.78 16.22
C ILE A 104 -3.69 2.46 16.57
N LYS A 105 -4.11 1.39 15.89
CA LYS A 105 -3.49 0.07 16.02
C LYS A 105 -2.40 -0.12 14.99
N PHE A 106 -2.63 0.37 13.77
CA PHE A 106 -1.71 0.23 12.66
C PHE A 106 -2.09 1.18 11.51
N GLN A 107 -1.12 1.55 10.67
CA GLN A 107 -1.31 2.36 9.47
C GLN A 107 -0.57 1.77 8.27
N LEU A 108 -1.21 1.82 7.10
CA LEU A 108 -0.57 1.60 5.81
C LEU A 108 -0.51 2.91 5.05
N ALA A 109 0.71 3.42 4.83
CA ALA A 109 0.95 4.52 3.91
C ALA A 109 1.12 3.95 2.50
N VAL A 110 0.13 4.20 1.64
CA VAL A 110 0.07 3.58 0.32
C VAL A 110 0.58 4.52 -0.76
N GLN A 111 1.50 4.04 -1.58
CA GLN A 111 1.92 4.68 -2.82
C GLN A 111 1.59 3.78 -4.00
N THR A 112 0.94 4.33 -5.01
CA THR A 112 0.61 3.61 -6.24
C THR A 112 1.70 3.78 -7.28
N LEU A 113 1.94 2.73 -8.07
CA LEU A 113 2.94 2.71 -9.14
C LEU A 113 2.35 2.02 -10.36
N GLN A 114 2.64 2.53 -11.55
CA GLN A 114 2.30 1.86 -12.80
C GLN A 114 3.59 1.45 -13.51
N LEU A 115 3.91 0.15 -13.50
CA LEU A 115 5.17 -0.35 -14.08
C LEU A 115 5.10 -0.45 -15.61
N SER A 116 3.92 -0.56 -16.19
CA SER A 116 3.69 -0.56 -17.65
C SER A 116 4.00 0.79 -18.35
N SER A 117 4.61 1.75 -17.65
CA SER A 117 5.04 3.05 -18.18
C SER A 117 6.51 3.38 -17.88
N LEU A 118 7.25 2.52 -17.17
CA LEU A 118 8.67 2.75 -16.94
C LEU A 118 9.49 2.35 -18.19
N PRO A 119 10.35 3.22 -18.72
CA PRO A 119 11.33 2.79 -19.72
C PRO A 119 12.31 1.83 -19.05
N LEU A 120 12.48 0.64 -19.63
CA LEU A 120 13.51 -0.31 -19.22
C LEU A 120 14.88 0.25 -19.62
N VAL A 121 15.47 1.08 -18.74
CA VAL A 121 16.84 1.61 -18.77
C VAL A 121 17.19 2.49 -19.98
N GLU A 122 17.38 3.79 -19.71
CA GLU A 122 18.51 4.59 -20.20
C GLU A 122 18.51 5.93 -19.45
N SER A 123 19.42 6.13 -18.49
CA SER A 123 19.64 7.46 -17.89
C SER A 123 21.10 7.89 -18.04
N LYS A 124 21.31 8.95 -18.81
CA LYS A 124 22.48 9.83 -18.70
C LYS A 124 22.17 10.89 -17.63
N PRO A 125 23.14 11.28 -16.78
CA PRO A 125 22.90 12.27 -15.73
C PRO A 125 23.12 13.71 -16.23
N CYS A 126 22.29 14.65 -15.77
CA CYS A 126 22.51 16.10 -15.91
C CYS A 126 22.51 16.82 -14.56
N ASP A 127 23.28 17.92 -14.55
CA ASP A 127 24.00 18.67 -13.49
C ASP A 127 23.27 19.15 -12.20
N PRO A 128 24.04 19.49 -11.12
CA PRO A 128 23.53 19.94 -9.84
C PRO A 128 23.67 21.46 -9.58
N GLY A 129 22.61 22.13 -9.13
CA GLY A 129 22.76 23.47 -8.56
C GLY A 129 21.53 24.14 -7.92
N SER A 130 21.19 23.81 -6.67
CA SER A 130 20.84 24.78 -5.60
C SER A 130 20.67 24.06 -4.25
N MET A 131 21.31 24.52 -3.17
CA MET A 131 21.76 23.61 -2.09
C MET A 131 20.94 23.56 -0.78
N ALA A 132 19.73 24.13 -0.68
CA ALA A 132 18.97 24.04 0.59
C ALA A 132 17.45 23.86 0.47
N LYS A 133 16.77 24.56 -0.46
CA LYS A 133 15.34 24.31 -0.78
C LYS A 133 15.14 23.18 -1.80
N GLU A 134 16.21 22.76 -2.48
CA GLU A 134 16.19 21.76 -3.54
C GLU A 134 16.33 20.33 -3.01
N VAL A 135 16.87 20.15 -1.79
CA VAL A 135 17.05 18.82 -1.18
C VAL A 135 15.70 18.11 -0.96
N PHE A 136 14.63 18.87 -0.68
CA PHE A 136 13.27 18.31 -0.53
C PHE A 136 12.59 18.02 -1.89
N ARG A 137 13.00 18.73 -2.95
CA ARG A 137 12.55 18.48 -4.33
C ARG A 137 13.30 17.33 -5.00
N ARG A 138 14.54 17.05 -4.60
CA ARG A 138 15.38 15.96 -5.14
C ARG A 138 15.11 14.58 -4.55
N ARG A 139 14.42 14.49 -3.41
CA ARG A 139 14.06 13.19 -2.82
C ARG A 139 12.95 12.54 -3.63
N SER A 140 13.16 11.28 -4.01
CA SER A 140 12.16 10.50 -4.74
C SER A 140 10.88 10.39 -3.89
N ARG A 141 9.74 10.11 -4.53
CA ARG A 141 8.49 9.84 -3.79
C ARG A 141 8.68 8.70 -2.77
N PHE A 142 9.54 7.74 -3.08
CA PHE A 142 9.87 6.61 -2.25
C PHE A 142 10.65 7.01 -0.99
N ASP A 143 11.60 7.93 -1.10
CA ASP A 143 12.33 8.46 0.06
C ASP A 143 11.43 9.29 0.97
N LYS A 144 10.44 9.96 0.38
CA LYS A 144 9.42 10.69 1.14
C LYS A 144 8.50 9.73 1.88
N LEU A 145 8.08 8.63 1.24
CA LEU A 145 7.27 7.59 1.87
C LEU A 145 8.01 6.94 3.03
N GLU A 146 9.28 6.57 2.84
CA GLU A 146 10.10 6.00 3.90
C GLU A 146 10.25 6.97 5.08
N LYS A 147 10.58 8.23 4.78
CA LYS A 147 10.65 9.26 5.81
C LYS A 147 9.31 9.43 6.52
N PHE A 148 8.20 9.41 5.80
CA PHE A 148 6.87 9.54 6.36
C PHE A 148 6.55 8.40 7.34
N CYS A 149 6.75 7.15 6.95
CA CYS A 149 6.58 5.99 7.83
C CYS A 149 7.49 6.09 9.06
N SER A 150 8.76 6.46 8.88
CA SER A 150 9.70 6.62 10.01
C SER A 150 9.31 7.71 11.02
N LEU A 151 8.58 8.75 10.58
CA LEU A 151 8.10 9.83 11.45
C LEU A 151 6.87 9.42 12.26
N ILE A 152 6.06 8.47 11.77
CA ILE A 152 4.94 7.90 12.52
C ILE A 152 5.47 6.89 13.54
N GLY A 153 6.44 6.06 13.15
CA GLY A 153 7.05 5.06 14.00
C GLY A 153 6.64 3.63 13.61
N GLU A 154 6.70 2.72 14.57
CA GLU A 154 6.54 1.27 14.35
C GLU A 154 5.12 0.88 13.91
N ASP A 155 4.13 1.73 14.18
CA ASP A 155 2.73 1.51 13.82
C ASP A 155 2.42 1.85 12.35
N CYS A 156 3.42 2.22 11.53
CA CYS A 156 3.21 2.58 10.12
C CYS A 156 4.10 1.79 9.16
N LEU A 157 3.47 1.11 8.20
CA LEU A 157 4.13 0.42 7.11
C LEU A 157 3.91 1.16 5.78
N GLY A 158 4.98 1.28 4.99
CA GLY A 158 4.88 1.71 3.60
C GLY A 158 4.48 0.55 2.70
N LEU A 159 3.48 0.76 1.84
CA LEU A 159 3.01 -0.22 0.86
C LEU A 159 2.99 0.40 -0.53
N PHE A 160 3.67 -0.24 -1.47
CA PHE A 160 3.49 0.05 -2.89
C PHE A 160 2.37 -0.82 -3.45
N ILE A 161 1.39 -0.22 -4.11
CA ILE A 161 0.43 -0.96 -4.94
C ILE A 161 0.80 -0.74 -6.40
N VAL A 162 1.19 -1.81 -7.06
CA VAL A 162 1.65 -1.82 -8.44
C VAL A 162 0.51 -2.20 -9.36
N PHE A 163 0.13 -1.28 -10.24
CA PHE A 163 -0.86 -1.46 -11.28
C PHE A 163 -0.20 -1.82 -12.60
N GLY A 164 -0.44 -3.03 -13.06
CA GLY A 164 0.08 -3.55 -14.32
C GLY A 164 1.58 -3.85 -14.26
N VAL A 165 1.90 -5.13 -14.41
CA VAL A 165 3.28 -5.63 -14.39
C VAL A 165 3.76 -5.87 -15.82
N PRO A 166 5.04 -5.62 -16.16
CA PRO A 166 5.58 -5.99 -17.47
C PRO A 166 5.33 -7.48 -17.77
N GLY A 167 4.83 -7.79 -18.97
CA GLY A 167 4.41 -9.14 -19.37
C GLY A 167 3.05 -9.60 -18.80
N LYS A 168 2.57 -9.00 -17.70
CA LYS A 168 1.24 -9.24 -17.12
C LYS A 168 0.54 -7.90 -16.83
N PRO A 169 0.09 -7.15 -17.86
CA PRO A 169 -0.38 -5.78 -17.72
C PRO A 169 -1.67 -5.62 -16.89
N LYS A 170 -2.39 -6.72 -16.65
CA LYS A 170 -3.60 -6.76 -15.82
C LYS A 170 -3.31 -7.14 -14.36
N ASP A 171 -2.08 -7.54 -14.04
CA ASP A 171 -1.71 -7.92 -12.68
C ASP A 171 -1.66 -6.68 -11.78
N ILE A 172 -2.14 -6.85 -10.56
CA ILE A 172 -2.02 -5.87 -9.47
C ILE A 172 -1.32 -6.57 -8.32
N ARG A 173 -0.20 -5.99 -7.86
CA ARG A 173 0.64 -6.59 -6.80
C ARG A 173 0.99 -5.55 -5.75
N GLY A 174 1.17 -5.99 -4.51
CA GLY A 174 1.71 -5.14 -3.45
C GLY A 174 3.19 -5.42 -3.19
N VAL A 175 3.93 -4.40 -2.78
CA VAL A 175 5.32 -4.52 -2.31
C VAL A 175 5.46 -3.73 -1.03
N VAL A 176 5.90 -4.37 0.05
CA VAL A 176 6.17 -3.69 1.31
C VAL A 176 7.46 -2.89 1.18
N LEU A 177 7.48 -1.67 1.70
CA LEU A 177 8.62 -0.76 1.61
C LEU A 177 9.92 -1.38 2.14
N ASP A 178 9.84 -2.12 3.25
CA ASP A 178 11.00 -2.76 3.85
C ASP A 178 11.63 -3.83 2.96
N SER A 179 10.88 -4.46 2.05
CA SER A 179 11.38 -5.48 1.11
C SER A 179 12.33 -4.92 0.05
N VAL A 180 12.33 -3.60 -0.16
CA VAL A 180 13.19 -2.89 -1.12
C VAL A 180 14.05 -1.81 -0.46
N LYS A 181 14.19 -1.88 0.87
CA LYS A 181 14.94 -0.90 1.67
C LYS A 181 16.44 -1.04 1.44
N GLY A 182 17.14 0.10 1.38
CA GLY A 182 18.59 0.14 1.18
C GLY A 182 19.04 0.12 -0.29
N GLU A 183 18.11 -0.07 -1.23
CA GLU A 183 18.39 0.03 -2.67
C GLU A 183 18.54 1.50 -3.11
N LYS A 184 19.54 1.78 -3.96
CA LYS A 184 19.85 3.15 -4.41
C LYS A 184 18.76 3.74 -5.30
N THR A 185 18.14 2.92 -6.15
CA THR A 185 17.06 3.33 -7.04
C THR A 185 15.80 2.56 -6.68
N LYS A 186 14.97 3.12 -5.79
CA LYS A 186 13.79 2.42 -5.26
C LYS A 186 12.74 2.06 -6.31
N GLU A 187 12.61 2.86 -7.37
CA GLU A 187 11.71 2.57 -8.50
C GLU A 187 12.12 1.31 -9.26
N GLU A 188 13.40 1.22 -9.64
CA GLU A 188 13.98 0.04 -10.27
C GLU A 188 13.98 -1.16 -9.33
N ALA A 189 14.19 -0.94 -8.02
CA ALA A 189 14.14 -1.99 -7.02
C ALA A 189 12.74 -2.60 -6.90
N VAL A 190 11.68 -1.79 -6.86
CA VAL A 190 10.30 -2.30 -6.86
C VAL A 190 9.99 -3.02 -8.17
N ALA A 191 10.40 -2.48 -9.31
CA ALA A 191 10.22 -3.14 -10.60
C ALA A 191 10.92 -4.53 -10.63
N ARG A 192 12.19 -4.58 -10.23
CA ARG A 192 12.98 -5.79 -10.15
C ARG A 192 12.38 -6.79 -9.17
N PHE A 193 12.01 -6.34 -7.97
CA PHE A 193 11.37 -7.16 -6.94
C PHE A 193 10.10 -7.82 -7.48
N VAL A 194 9.23 -7.08 -8.16
CA VAL A 194 8.01 -7.62 -8.74
C VAL A 194 8.28 -8.64 -9.86
N LEU A 195 9.33 -8.45 -10.65
CA LEU A 195 9.66 -9.32 -11.79
C LEU A 195 10.40 -10.60 -11.38
N GLU A 196 11.27 -10.52 -10.38
CA GLU A 196 12.16 -11.61 -9.97
C GLU A 196 11.61 -12.44 -8.80
N THR A 197 10.63 -11.92 -8.05
CA THR A 197 10.06 -12.63 -6.90
C THR A 197 8.94 -13.56 -7.33
N GLU A 198 9.11 -14.86 -7.07
CA GLU A 198 8.09 -15.89 -7.33
C GLU A 198 7.14 -16.06 -6.13
N ASP A 199 7.66 -15.97 -4.91
CA ASP A 199 6.88 -16.14 -3.70
C ASP A 199 5.88 -15.00 -3.48
N CYS A 200 4.68 -15.34 -3.04
CA CYS A 200 3.64 -14.37 -2.76
C CYS A 200 2.89 -14.67 -1.46
N VAL A 201 2.40 -13.58 -0.83
CA VAL A 201 1.59 -13.62 0.39
C VAL A 201 0.24 -12.95 0.11
N PRO A 202 -0.90 -13.56 0.45
CA PRO A 202 -2.20 -12.93 0.29
C PRO A 202 -2.32 -11.63 1.10
N ILE A 203 -3.05 -10.65 0.58
CA ILE A 203 -3.29 -9.40 1.31
C ILE A 203 -3.95 -9.61 2.68
N GLN A 204 -4.83 -10.61 2.83
CA GLN A 204 -5.42 -10.91 4.14
C GLN A 204 -4.37 -11.37 5.16
N GLU A 205 -3.38 -12.13 4.72
CA GLU A 205 -2.29 -12.59 5.58
C GLU A 205 -1.40 -11.42 6.01
N LEU A 206 -1.11 -10.48 5.11
CA LEU A 206 -0.43 -9.23 5.47
C LEU A 206 -1.20 -8.48 6.58
N LEU A 207 -2.49 -8.25 6.37
CA LEU A 207 -3.34 -7.53 7.33
C LEU A 207 -3.41 -8.26 8.67
N GLY A 208 -3.60 -9.58 8.64
CA GLY A 208 -3.59 -10.42 9.83
C GLY A 208 -2.26 -10.29 10.59
N ASN A 209 -1.13 -10.41 9.90
CA ASN A 209 0.19 -10.28 10.49
C ASN A 209 0.46 -8.89 11.07
N CYS A 210 -0.08 -7.83 10.49
CA CYS A 210 0.07 -6.47 11.02
C CYS A 210 -0.83 -6.23 12.24
N LEU A 211 -2.05 -6.75 12.23
CA LEU A 211 -3.05 -6.50 13.29
C LEU A 211 -2.94 -7.47 14.48
N SER A 212 -2.24 -8.59 14.34
CA SER A 212 -2.11 -9.62 15.40
C SER A 212 -0.89 -9.43 16.31
N LYS A 213 0.07 -8.57 15.94
CA LYS A 213 1.37 -8.51 16.65
C LYS A 213 1.32 -7.68 17.93
N ARG A 214 1.95 -8.22 18.98
CA ARG A 214 2.36 -7.52 20.21
C ARG A 214 3.79 -6.96 20.13
N ASP A 215 4.62 -7.43 19.17
CA ASP A 215 6.08 -7.18 19.09
C ASP A 215 6.55 -6.73 17.69
N GLY A 216 5.95 -5.66 17.16
CA GLY A 216 6.43 -4.92 15.98
C GLY A 216 6.28 -5.64 14.62
N LEU A 217 6.18 -4.88 13.53
CA LEU A 217 6.06 -5.42 12.16
C LEU A 217 7.34 -6.17 11.73
N ARG A 218 7.47 -7.44 12.12
CA ARG A 218 8.50 -8.32 11.54
C ARG A 218 8.26 -8.55 10.04
N GLU A 219 9.26 -8.12 9.27
CA GLU A 219 9.62 -8.46 7.89
C GLU A 219 8.61 -9.38 7.17
N VAL A 220 7.86 -8.79 6.24
CA VAL A 220 7.40 -9.58 5.10
C VAL A 220 8.66 -9.96 4.36
N GLY A 221 8.95 -11.26 4.25
CA GLY A 221 10.16 -11.77 3.61
C GLY A 221 10.28 -11.31 2.14
N LYS A 222 11.13 -11.99 1.37
CA LYS A 222 11.23 -11.72 -0.08
C LYS A 222 10.03 -12.28 -0.84
N ALA A 223 8.83 -11.81 -0.53
CA ALA A 223 7.58 -12.17 -1.17
C ALA A 223 6.81 -10.90 -1.54
N TYR A 224 6.17 -10.89 -2.72
CA TYR A 224 5.24 -9.82 -3.05
C TYR A 224 3.86 -10.11 -2.46
N ILE A 225 3.02 -9.08 -2.34
CA ILE A 225 1.65 -9.24 -1.85
C ILE A 225 0.73 -9.56 -3.03
N SER A 226 0.09 -10.73 -3.00
CA SER A 226 -0.99 -11.06 -3.94
C SER A 226 -2.25 -10.34 -3.50
N ILE A 227 -2.67 -9.38 -4.32
CA ILE A 227 -3.90 -8.61 -4.13
C ILE A 227 -5.10 -9.32 -4.79
N LEU A 228 -4.85 -10.21 -5.74
CA LEU A 228 -5.83 -11.04 -6.44
C LEU A 228 -5.61 -12.53 -6.16
#